data_AF-A0A8H5JIV8-F1
#
_entry.id   AF-A0A8H5JIV8-F1
#
_cell.length_a   1.000
_cell.length_b   1.000
_cell.length_c   1.000
_cell.angle_alpha   90.00
_cell.angle_beta   90.00
_cell.angle_gamma   90.00
#
_symmetry.space_group_name_H-M   'P 1'
#
loop_
_entity.id
_entity.type
_entity.pdbx_description
1 polymer ?
#
loop_
_entity_poly.entity_id
_entity_poly.type
_entity_poly.pdbx_seq_one_letter_code
_entity_poly.pdbx_strand_id
1 'polypeptide(L)'
;MSDPGTMYPVEELFLDISIHEVLTQTMVTFVEPWKTMYIDSIREQRYGDAIWARYCIEGGVENGVIIGEGPNPDITVLDQIREDAVEAKTNEPGLWAEALELYRMSSSTDGHPEVLKIIFDTDRMDSRD
;
A
#
# COMPACT_ATOMS: atom_id res chain seq x y z
N MET A 1 5.80 31.72 -10.06
CA MET A 1 4.89 31.00 -10.97
C MET A 1 5.14 29.54 -10.71
N SER A 2 4.30 28.93 -9.88
CA SER A 2 4.42 27.52 -9.52
C SER A 2 3.72 26.70 -10.60
N ASP A 3 4.44 25.72 -11.13
CA ASP A 3 3.95 24.77 -12.13
C ASP A 3 2.77 23.97 -11.56
N PRO A 4 1.58 23.94 -12.21
CA PRO A 4 0.46 23.13 -11.75
C PRO A 4 0.59 21.62 -12.06
N GLY A 5 1.76 21.17 -12.54
CA GLY A 5 1.98 19.78 -12.99
C GLY A 5 2.69 18.84 -12.02
N THR A 6 3.32 19.34 -10.95
CA THR A 6 3.97 18.44 -9.97
C THR A 6 3.00 18.16 -8.82
N MET A 7 2.00 17.33 -9.10
CA MET A 7 1.43 16.52 -8.04
C MET A 7 2.60 15.65 -7.56
N TYR A 8 3.19 16.00 -6.41
CA TYR A 8 4.13 15.11 -5.74
C TYR A 8 3.46 13.74 -5.73
N PRO A 9 4.08 12.69 -6.33
CA PRO A 9 3.49 11.38 -6.24
C PRO A 9 3.35 11.15 -4.75
N VAL A 10 2.15 10.80 -4.37
CA VAL A 10 1.80 10.55 -2.99
C VAL A 10 2.49 9.24 -2.63
N GLU A 11 3.79 9.32 -2.33
CA GLU A 11 4.70 8.26 -1.85
C GLU A 11 4.37 7.98 -0.38
N GLU A 12 3.07 7.79 -0.13
CA GLU A 12 2.55 7.56 1.20
C GLU A 12 2.77 6.10 1.54
N LEU A 13 3.94 5.85 2.11
CA LEU A 13 4.30 4.71 2.94
C LEU A 13 4.04 3.32 2.32
N PHE A 14 2.77 2.92 2.19
CA PHE A 14 2.35 1.69 1.50
C PHE A 14 2.14 1.85 -0.01
N LEU A 15 2.18 3.08 -0.52
CA LEU A 15 2.10 3.43 -1.95
C LEU A 15 3.43 4.07 -2.41
N ASP A 16 4.52 3.46 -1.99
CA ASP A 16 5.91 3.86 -2.23
C ASP A 16 6.32 3.78 -3.71
N ILE A 17 5.61 3.01 -4.54
CA ILE A 17 5.87 2.90 -5.98
C ILE A 17 5.02 3.92 -6.75
N SER A 18 5.67 4.84 -7.46
CA SER A 18 4.97 5.80 -8.30
C SER A 18 4.30 5.14 -9.53
N ILE A 19 3.17 5.67 -9.99
CA ILE A 19 2.55 5.23 -11.26
C ILE A 19 3.56 5.31 -12.44
N HIS A 20 4.42 6.33 -12.45
CA HIS A 20 5.44 6.48 -13.48
C HIS A 20 6.42 5.30 -13.49
N GLU A 21 6.88 4.88 -12.32
CA GLU A 21 7.74 3.71 -12.16
C GLU A 21 7.07 2.44 -12.66
N VAL A 22 5.81 2.20 -12.28
CA VAL A 22 5.04 1.04 -12.74
C VAL A 22 4.89 1.01 -14.27
N LEU A 23 4.71 2.18 -14.89
CA LEU A 23 4.58 2.30 -16.34
C LEU A 23 5.90 2.13 -17.08
N THR A 24 7.01 2.53 -16.47
CA THR A 24 8.34 2.54 -17.10
C THR A 24 9.17 1.29 -16.82
N GLN A 25 8.80 0.48 -15.81
CA GLN A 25 9.41 -0.82 -15.49
C GLN A 25 10.95 -0.75 -15.41
N THR A 26 11.46 0.22 -14.66
CA THR A 26 12.87 0.59 -14.71
C THR A 26 13.79 -0.38 -13.97
N MET A 27 13.33 -1.06 -12.91
CA MET A 27 14.18 -1.90 -12.05
C MET A 27 13.60 -3.26 -11.64
N VAL A 28 12.27 -3.40 -11.58
CA VAL A 28 11.59 -4.60 -11.09
C VAL A 28 10.56 -5.09 -12.10
N THR A 29 10.32 -6.40 -12.14
CA THR A 29 9.25 -6.97 -12.97
C THR A 29 7.92 -6.85 -12.23
N PHE A 30 7.05 -5.96 -12.71
CA PHE A 30 5.67 -5.86 -12.24
C PHE A 30 4.74 -6.70 -13.12
N VAL A 31 3.91 -7.53 -12.49
CA VAL A 31 3.09 -8.53 -13.17
C VAL A 31 1.61 -8.14 -13.25
N GLU A 32 0.93 -8.61 -14.29
CA GLU A 32 -0.54 -8.46 -14.42
C GLU A 32 -1.27 -9.58 -13.64
N PRO A 33 -2.49 -9.31 -13.13
CA PRO A 33 -3.29 -8.09 -13.27
C PRO A 33 -2.94 -6.97 -12.28
N TRP A 34 -2.01 -7.24 -11.35
CA TRP A 34 -1.73 -6.36 -10.21
C TRP A 34 -1.21 -4.99 -10.62
N LYS A 35 -0.41 -4.90 -11.68
CA LYS A 35 0.01 -3.62 -12.26
C LYS A 35 -1.19 -2.75 -12.65
N THR A 36 -2.11 -3.29 -13.44
CA THR A 36 -3.30 -2.55 -13.88
C THR A 36 -4.16 -2.18 -12.67
N MET A 37 -4.39 -3.13 -11.76
CA MET A 37 -5.17 -2.90 -10.54
C MET A 37 -4.57 -1.81 -9.66
N TYR A 38 -3.25 -1.78 -9.47
CA TYR A 38 -2.56 -0.77 -8.69
C TYR A 38 -2.80 0.64 -9.25
N ILE A 39 -2.55 0.83 -10.55
CA ILE A 39 -2.70 2.12 -11.22
C ILE A 39 -4.15 2.61 -11.17
N ASP A 40 -5.10 1.73 -11.51
CA ASP A 40 -6.51 2.10 -11.58
C ASP A 40 -7.05 2.40 -10.18
N SER A 41 -6.67 1.62 -9.17
CA SER A 41 -7.12 1.83 -7.79
C SER A 41 -6.61 3.14 -7.21
N ILE A 42 -5.36 3.54 -7.49
CA ILE A 42 -4.86 4.88 -7.09
C ILE A 42 -5.69 5.98 -7.75
N ARG A 43 -5.93 5.89 -9.07
CA ARG A 43 -6.67 6.91 -9.82
C ARG A 43 -8.13 7.02 -9.37
N GLU A 44 -8.73 5.91 -8.98
CA GLU A 44 -10.10 5.81 -8.48
C GLU A 44 -10.21 6.06 -6.97
N GLN A 45 -9.09 6.38 -6.31
CA GLN A 45 -9.00 6.59 -4.86
C GLN A 45 -9.51 5.39 -4.06
N ARG A 46 -9.31 4.16 -4.56
CA ARG A 46 -9.55 2.91 -3.84
C ARG A 46 -8.25 2.46 -3.17
N TYR A 47 -7.87 3.15 -2.09
CA TYR A 47 -6.53 2.99 -1.49
C TYR A 47 -6.29 1.61 -0.86
N GLY A 48 -7.32 0.94 -0.34
CA GLY A 48 -7.21 -0.45 0.13
C GLY A 48 -6.85 -1.39 -1.01
N ASP A 49 -7.53 -1.26 -2.16
CA ASP A 49 -7.23 -2.03 -3.37
C ASP A 49 -5.82 -1.71 -3.91
N ALA A 50 -5.41 -0.44 -3.86
CA ALA A 50 -4.07 -0.03 -4.29
C ALA A 50 -2.99 -0.67 -3.41
N ILE A 51 -3.12 -0.59 -2.08
CA ILE A 51 -2.17 -1.19 -1.15
C ILE A 51 -2.15 -2.71 -1.33
N TRP A 52 -3.31 -3.36 -1.43
CA TRP A 52 -3.37 -4.80 -1.73
C TRP A 52 -2.60 -5.16 -3.01
N ALA A 53 -2.86 -4.42 -4.09
CA ALA A 53 -2.19 -4.64 -5.37
C ALA A 53 -0.68 -4.44 -5.26
N ARG A 54 -0.21 -3.48 -4.46
CA ARG A 54 1.22 -3.23 -4.21
C ARG A 54 1.95 -4.44 -3.63
N TYR A 55 1.37 -5.14 -2.66
CA TYR A 55 1.99 -6.35 -2.11
C TYR A 55 1.98 -7.52 -3.09
N CYS A 56 1.06 -7.51 -4.06
CA CYS A 56 0.96 -8.55 -5.07
C CYS A 56 1.77 -8.26 -6.35
N ILE A 57 2.20 -7.01 -6.56
CA ILE A 57 2.64 -6.50 -7.87
C ILE A 57 3.90 -7.19 -8.42
N GLU A 58 4.72 -7.79 -7.56
CA GLU A 58 5.96 -8.50 -7.93
C GLU A 58 5.73 -9.99 -8.23
N GLY A 59 4.52 -10.51 -8.02
CA GLY A 59 4.12 -11.86 -8.44
C GLY A 59 4.44 -13.00 -7.47
N GLY A 60 4.93 -12.70 -6.26
CA GLY A 60 5.21 -13.68 -5.20
C GLY A 60 4.02 -14.04 -4.32
N VAL A 61 2.78 -13.76 -4.76
CA VAL A 61 1.56 -13.95 -3.95
C VAL A 61 0.62 -14.97 -4.58
N GLU A 62 0.28 -16.02 -3.83
CA GLU A 62 -0.71 -17.02 -4.20
C GLU A 62 -1.85 -17.05 -3.18
N ASN A 63 -3.10 -16.89 -3.63
CA ASN A 63 -4.30 -16.89 -2.76
C ASN A 63 -4.20 -15.94 -1.56
N GLY A 64 -3.59 -14.77 -1.73
CA GLY A 64 -3.40 -13.78 -0.66
C GLY A 64 -2.27 -14.10 0.32
N VAL A 65 -1.42 -15.07 0.00
CA VAL A 65 -0.26 -15.49 0.78
C VAL A 65 1.00 -15.15 -0.01
N ILE A 66 1.90 -14.38 0.61
CA ILE A 66 3.25 -14.15 0.11
C ILE A 66 4.01 -15.45 0.35
N ILE A 67 4.44 -16.07 -0.75
CA ILE A 67 5.20 -17.33 -0.69
C ILE A 67 6.62 -17.01 -0.27
N GLY A 68 7.02 -17.53 0.88
CA GLY A 68 8.34 -17.28 1.44
C GLY A 68 9.42 -17.88 0.56
N GLU A 69 10.48 -17.13 0.27
CA GLU A 69 11.68 -17.68 -0.35
C GLU A 69 12.67 -18.19 0.71
N GLY A 70 13.12 -19.45 0.56
CA GLY A 70 14.17 -20.02 1.41
C GLY A 70 13.70 -20.33 2.85
N PRO A 71 14.36 -19.82 3.90
CA PRO A 71 14.01 -20.14 5.29
C PRO A 71 12.80 -19.34 5.82
N ASN A 72 12.29 -18.38 5.04
CA ASN A 72 11.20 -17.51 5.47
C ASN A 72 9.86 -18.27 5.37
N PRO A 73 9.01 -18.21 6.40
CA PRO A 73 7.69 -18.83 6.34
C PRO A 73 6.77 -18.05 5.39
N ASP A 74 5.79 -18.74 4.82
CA ASP A 74 4.67 -18.11 4.15
C ASP A 74 3.93 -17.18 5.11
N ILE A 75 3.58 -15.98 4.64
CA ILE A 75 2.85 -14.98 5.42
C ILE A 75 1.68 -14.45 4.60
N THR A 76 0.54 -14.20 5.23
CA THR A 76 -0.58 -13.59 4.51
C THR A 76 -0.26 -12.13 4.19
N VAL A 77 -0.73 -11.62 3.05
CA VAL A 77 -0.57 -10.21 2.68
C VAL A 77 -1.09 -9.29 3.79
N LEU A 78 -2.20 -9.65 4.44
CA LEU A 78 -2.78 -8.88 5.54
C LEU A 78 -1.91 -8.89 6.81
N ASP A 79 -1.23 -10.00 7.10
CA ASP A 79 -0.32 -10.06 8.25
C ASP A 79 0.95 -9.25 7.97
N GLN A 80 1.51 -9.32 6.75
CA GLN A 80 2.63 -8.47 6.35
C GLN A 80 2.27 -6.98 6.43
N ILE A 81 1.11 -6.57 5.90
CA ILE A 81 0.62 -5.18 6.01
C ILE A 81 0.51 -4.76 7.48
N ARG A 82 0.10 -5.66 8.38
CA ARG A 82 -0.01 -5.35 9.81
C ARG A 82 1.38 -5.14 10.44
N GLU A 83 2.34 -5.98 10.12
CA GLU A 83 3.72 -5.85 10.60
C GLU A 83 4.33 -4.53 10.12
N ASP A 84 4.22 -4.23 8.83
CA ASP A 84 4.72 -3.01 8.21
C ASP A 84 4.02 -1.77 8.79
N ALA A 85 2.72 -1.86 9.11
CA ALA A 85 2.00 -0.78 9.77
C ALA A 85 2.52 -0.46 11.18
N VAL A 86 2.83 -1.49 11.97
CA VAL A 86 3.40 -1.30 13.32
C VAL A 86 4.79 -0.69 13.21
N GLU A 87 5.60 -1.17 12.27
CA GLU A 87 6.93 -0.63 12.01
C GLU A 87 6.89 0.83 11.57
N ALA A 88 6.09 1.14 10.56
CA ALA A 88 6.00 2.47 9.99
C ALA A 88 5.44 3.50 10.98
N LYS A 89 4.43 3.13 11.77
CA LYS A 89 3.92 4.00 12.84
C LYS A 89 5.01 4.35 13.85
N THR A 90 5.89 3.40 14.17
CA THR A 90 6.96 3.56 15.15
C THR A 90 8.13 4.38 14.59
N ASN A 91 8.54 4.08 13.36
CA ASN A 91 9.77 4.61 12.77
C ASN A 91 9.55 5.89 11.96
N GLU A 92 8.36 6.06 11.39
CA GLU A 92 8.04 7.13 10.43
C GLU A 92 6.71 7.84 10.78
N PRO A 93 6.52 8.34 12.02
CA PRO A 93 5.24 8.86 12.50
C PRO A 93 4.70 10.06 11.69
N GLY A 94 5.57 10.82 11.03
CA GLY A 94 5.17 11.92 10.14
C GLY A 94 4.52 11.41 8.86
N LEU A 95 5.19 10.50 8.14
CA LEU A 95 4.67 9.87 6.93
C LEU A 95 3.44 9.02 7.24
N TRP A 96 3.42 8.36 8.40
CA TRP A 96 2.25 7.65 8.91
C TRP A 96 1.03 8.58 9.02
N ALA A 97 1.18 9.74 9.65
CA ALA A 97 0.07 10.69 9.81
C ALA A 97 -0.45 11.21 8.46
N GLU A 98 0.43 11.51 7.52
CA GLU A 98 0.08 11.93 6.17
C GLU A 98 -0.68 10.82 5.41
N ALA A 99 -0.17 9.59 5.43
CA ALA A 99 -0.82 8.43 4.83
C ALA A 99 -2.24 8.19 5.38
N LEU A 100 -2.43 8.33 6.70
CA LEU A 100 -3.75 8.22 7.32
C LEU A 100 -4.73 9.29 6.81
N GLU A 101 -4.27 10.51 6.53
CA GLU A 101 -5.13 11.57 6.01
C GLU A 101 -5.60 11.26 4.59
N LEU A 102 -4.73 10.77 3.71
CA LEU A 102 -5.14 10.36 2.38
C LEU A 102 -6.05 9.14 2.41
N TYR A 103 -5.71 8.11 3.17
CA TYR A 103 -6.46 6.86 3.16
C TYR A 103 -7.90 7.04 3.68
N ARG A 104 -8.16 8.05 4.52
CA ARG A 104 -9.52 8.43 4.93
C ARG A 104 -10.37 8.93 3.76
N MET A 105 -9.75 9.39 2.68
CA MET A 105 -10.41 9.81 1.45
C MET A 105 -10.73 8.65 0.52
N SER A 106 -10.51 7.39 0.94
CA SER A 106 -10.80 6.24 0.09
C SER A 106 -12.27 6.20 -0.35
N SER A 107 -12.49 5.84 -1.61
CA SER A 107 -13.80 5.68 -2.22
C SER A 107 -14.59 4.59 -1.51
N SER A 108 -15.91 4.77 -1.41
CA SER A 108 -16.82 3.73 -0.90
C SER A 108 -16.89 2.47 -1.76
N THR A 109 -16.30 2.50 -2.97
CA THR A 109 -16.22 1.36 -3.89
C THR A 109 -14.93 0.54 -3.74
N ASP A 110 -14.11 0.86 -2.73
CA ASP A 110 -12.91 0.08 -2.38
C ASP A 110 -13.29 -1.37 -2.04
N GLY A 111 -12.63 -2.32 -2.71
CA GLY A 111 -12.86 -3.75 -2.59
C GLY A 111 -12.09 -4.40 -1.45
N HIS A 112 -11.10 -3.71 -0.87
CA HIS A 112 -10.24 -4.19 0.22
C HIS A 112 -10.30 -3.25 1.45
N PRO A 113 -11.50 -2.97 2.00
CA PRO A 113 -11.62 -2.14 3.20
C PRO A 113 -10.94 -2.76 4.43
N GLU A 114 -10.72 -4.07 4.45
CA GLU A 114 -9.96 -4.77 5.50
C GLU A 114 -8.50 -4.31 5.58
N VAL A 115 -7.89 -3.92 4.46
CA VAL A 115 -6.51 -3.38 4.42
C VAL A 115 -6.47 -2.04 5.15
N LEU A 116 -7.36 -1.12 4.79
CA LEU A 116 -7.46 0.18 5.45
C LEU A 116 -7.82 0.02 6.94
N LYS A 117 -8.68 -0.94 7.27
CA LYS A 117 -9.03 -1.24 8.65
C LYS A 117 -7.81 -1.65 9.48
N ILE A 118 -6.91 -2.47 8.95
CA ILE A 118 -5.66 -2.85 9.65
C ILE A 118 -4.84 -1.61 9.98
N ILE A 119 -4.64 -0.74 8.99
CA ILE A 119 -3.85 0.49 9.15
C ILE A 119 -4.48 1.41 10.21
N PHE A 120 -5.80 1.65 10.13
CA PHE A 120 -6.51 2.48 11.12
C PHE A 120 -6.59 1.84 12.51
N ASP A 121 -6.69 0.52 12.61
CA ASP A 121 -6.68 -0.17 13.90
C ASP A 121 -5.29 -0.05 14.54
N THR A 122 -4.20 -0.19 13.77
CA THR A 122 -2.83 0.02 14.23
C THR A 122 -2.61 1.41 14.79
N ASP A 123 -3.16 2.45 14.15
CA ASP A 123 -3.12 3.83 14.66
C ASP A 123 -3.70 3.94 16.08
N ARG A 124 -4.80 3.22 16.34
CA ARG A 124 -5.54 3.26 17.60
C ARG A 124 -4.91 2.43 18.72
N MET A 125 -3.96 1.54 18.40
CA MET A 125 -3.36 0.64 19.39
C MET A 125 -2.50 1.33 20.46
N ASP A 126 -2.15 2.62 20.30
CA ASP A 126 -1.36 3.39 21.28
C ASP A 126 -2.20 4.16 22.32
N SER A 127 -3.49 3.86 22.45
CA SER A 127 -4.35 4.48 23.50
C SER A 127 -4.43 3.67 24.80
N ARG A 128 -3.49 2.76 25.07
CA ARG A 128 -3.40 2.05 26.36
C ARG A 128 -2.03 2.27 26.98
N ASP A 129 -1.99 3.26 27.88
CA ASP A 129 -0.99 3.45 28.92
C ASP A 129 -0.74 2.16 29.75
#